data_AF-A0A1J4P077-F1
#
_entry.id   AF-A0A1J4P077-F1
#
_cell.length_a   1.000
_cell.length_b   1.000
_cell.length_c   1.000
_cell.angle_alpha   90.00
_cell.angle_beta   90.00
_cell.angle_gamma   90.00
#
_symmetry.space_group_name_H-M   'P 1'
#
loop_
_entity.id
_entity.type
_entity.pdbx_description
1 polymer ?
#
loop_
_entity_poly.entity_id
_entity_poly.type
_entity_poly.pdbx_seq_one_letter_code
_entity_poly.pdbx_strand_id
1 'polypeptide(L)'
;MENDMRSIGEMARDSGLSVSALRFYDRAGVLVPAWVDPVSGYRWYGAEQVTEARLLARLRRAGMPLADIRLALAAWSGADADLVRGLFRAHLHRLEQDLSDARGEFSALRAQLDHREHPMTSIATTTPFRLSVPAPELAAALDSVRFAVATDPDLPMLGGILFDVEGDALRLVATDRYRMAVARARTSGYDGPRTQVVVDSPLADAMRALLTGDDDARFELDGDCVTLLSADRQAAGPSLASEFPDYRRLVELPAGRRAGVEVAAFRRTLRTGPVRTGETHGPDGRACELSVLRVTDANTVLVCDDGDDDPANVAVNRSYLLDALDAGGRDELVLELGAPTAPLAIRRVDDDSSFSVLMPVRLEN
;
A
#
# COMPACT_ATOMS: atom_id res chain seq x y z
N MET A 1 30.91 1.62 -54.75
CA MET A 1 30.44 2.12 -53.43
C MET A 1 29.76 3.44 -53.71
N GLU A 2 28.51 3.42 -54.13
CA GLU A 2 27.86 4.56 -54.77
C GLU A 2 26.40 4.60 -54.30
N ASN A 3 25.98 5.75 -53.76
CA ASN A 3 24.69 6.09 -53.13
C ASN A 3 24.36 5.48 -51.74
N ASP A 4 25.06 5.94 -50.69
CA ASP A 4 24.65 5.67 -49.30
C ASP A 4 24.06 6.91 -48.57
N MET A 5 23.73 7.94 -49.35
CA MET A 5 23.09 9.17 -48.87
C MET A 5 21.57 9.09 -49.07
N ARG A 6 20.83 9.26 -47.99
CA ARG A 6 19.37 9.29 -47.97
C ARG A 6 18.87 10.73 -47.99
N SER A 7 17.91 11.00 -48.86
CA SER A 7 17.16 12.25 -48.82
C SER A 7 16.42 12.41 -47.49
N ILE A 8 16.06 13.63 -47.09
CA ILE A 8 15.26 13.85 -45.87
C ILE A 8 13.94 13.07 -45.85
N GLY A 9 13.34 12.81 -47.01
CA GLY A 9 12.12 12.01 -47.14
C GLY A 9 12.34 10.51 -46.93
N GLU A 10 13.46 9.98 -47.41
CA GLU A 10 13.86 8.58 -47.15
C GLU A 10 14.29 8.40 -45.71
N MET A 11 15.05 9.36 -45.16
CA MET A 11 15.45 9.38 -43.77
C MET A 11 14.24 9.39 -42.83
N ALA A 12 13.21 10.18 -43.15
CA ALA A 12 11.96 10.22 -42.40
C ALA A 12 11.26 8.83 -42.38
N ARG A 13 11.17 8.18 -43.54
CA ARG A 13 10.60 6.83 -43.65
C ARG A 13 11.40 5.79 -42.86
N ASP A 14 12.72 5.83 -42.97
CA ASP A 14 13.60 4.80 -42.39
C ASP A 14 13.79 4.93 -40.88
N SER A 15 13.72 6.17 -40.36
CA SER A 15 13.86 6.46 -38.92
C SER A 15 12.53 6.50 -38.16
N GLY A 16 11.40 6.65 -38.86
CA GLY A 16 10.08 6.87 -38.25
C GLY A 16 9.88 8.28 -37.70
N LEU A 17 10.79 9.22 -38.00
CA LEU A 17 10.64 10.65 -37.70
C LEU A 17 9.95 11.37 -38.85
N SER A 18 9.17 12.41 -38.56
CA SER A 18 8.62 13.26 -39.62
C SER A 18 9.71 14.15 -40.23
N VAL A 19 9.53 14.57 -41.48
CA VAL A 19 10.41 15.54 -42.15
C VAL A 19 10.54 16.85 -41.35
N SER A 20 9.45 17.27 -40.70
CA SER A 20 9.45 18.44 -39.81
C SER A 20 10.31 18.21 -38.57
N ALA A 21 10.23 17.02 -37.96
CA ALA A 21 11.05 16.66 -36.81
C ALA A 21 12.54 16.62 -37.17
N LEU A 22 12.91 16.07 -38.33
CA LEU A 22 14.30 16.07 -38.81
C LEU A 22 14.85 17.49 -38.98
N ARG A 23 14.05 18.42 -39.52
CA ARG A 23 14.43 19.85 -39.61
C ARG A 23 14.54 20.52 -38.24
N PHE A 24 13.71 20.11 -37.28
CA PHE A 24 13.81 20.59 -35.90
C PHE A 24 15.10 20.12 -35.24
N TYR A 25 15.44 18.83 -35.35
CA TYR A 25 16.65 18.28 -34.72
C TYR A 25 17.95 18.75 -35.36
N ASP A 26 17.94 19.03 -36.66
CA ASP A 26 19.03 19.74 -37.34
C ASP A 26 19.28 21.11 -36.71
N ARG A 27 18.24 21.96 -36.62
CA ARG A 27 18.35 23.28 -35.99
C ARG A 27 18.74 23.24 -34.51
N ALA A 28 18.32 22.20 -33.80
CA ALA A 28 18.67 21.99 -32.40
C ALA A 28 20.08 21.37 -32.21
N GLY A 29 20.78 21.03 -33.30
CA GLY A 29 22.11 20.42 -33.25
C GLY A 29 22.11 19.00 -32.68
N VAL A 30 20.97 18.30 -32.72
CA VAL A 30 20.81 16.95 -32.16
C VAL A 30 21.03 15.88 -33.22
N LEU A 31 20.61 16.14 -34.46
CA LEU A 31 20.87 15.28 -35.62
C LEU A 31 21.14 16.15 -36.84
N VAL A 32 22.41 16.45 -37.09
CA VAL A 32 22.84 17.34 -38.18
C VAL A 32 22.98 16.53 -39.47
N PRO A 33 22.40 16.97 -40.60
CA PRO A 33 22.56 16.29 -41.89
C PRO A 33 24.03 16.17 -42.30
N ALA A 34 24.41 15.03 -42.90
CA ALA A 34 25.75 14.85 -43.45
C ALA A 34 26.08 15.86 -44.55
N TRP A 35 25.08 16.29 -45.32
CA TRP A 35 25.24 17.35 -46.31
C TRP A 35 23.95 18.16 -46.50
N VAL A 36 24.12 19.47 -46.68
CA VAL A 36 23.03 20.38 -47.03
C VAL A 36 23.39 21.08 -48.32
N ASP A 37 22.51 21.00 -49.32
CA ASP A 37 22.67 21.67 -50.61
C ASP A 37 22.72 23.20 -50.39
N PRO A 38 23.81 23.88 -50.82
CA PRO A 38 23.99 25.31 -50.58
C PRO A 38 23.04 26.20 -51.39
N VAL A 39 22.41 25.68 -52.45
CA VAL A 39 21.49 26.43 -53.31
C VAL A 39 20.04 26.15 -52.92
N SER A 40 19.68 24.87 -52.75
CA SER A 40 18.29 24.47 -52.47
C SER A 40 17.97 24.31 -50.98
N GLY A 41 18.98 24.25 -50.11
CA GLY A 41 18.81 23.94 -48.68
C GLY A 41 18.36 22.51 -48.41
N TYR A 42 18.44 21.63 -49.41
CA TYR A 42 17.99 20.24 -49.31
C TYR A 42 18.97 19.41 -48.47
N ARG A 43 18.43 18.56 -47.59
CA ARG A 43 19.21 17.83 -46.59
C ARG A 43 19.38 16.36 -46.97
N TRP A 44 20.60 15.89 -46.79
CA TRP A 44 21.02 14.52 -47.06
C TRP A 44 21.68 13.92 -45.82
N TYR A 45 21.35 12.67 -45.54
CA TYR A 45 21.81 11.95 -44.35
C TYR A 45 22.59 10.70 -44.76
N GLY A 46 23.66 10.38 -44.05
CA GLY A 46 24.41 9.14 -44.26
C GLY A 46 23.67 7.91 -43.71
N ALA A 47 24.07 6.71 -44.11
CA ALA A 47 23.45 5.48 -43.64
C ALA A 47 23.60 5.21 -42.13
N GLU A 48 24.73 5.60 -41.55
CA GLU A 48 24.97 5.46 -40.11
C GLU A 48 24.02 6.33 -39.28
N GLN A 49 23.62 7.50 -39.83
CA GLN A 49 22.71 8.43 -39.16
C GLN A 49 21.29 7.86 -39.01
N VAL A 50 20.92 6.85 -39.80
CA VAL A 50 19.62 6.17 -39.66
C VAL A 50 19.51 5.51 -38.29
N THR A 51 20.59 4.89 -37.80
CA THR A 51 20.61 4.24 -36.48
C THR A 51 20.49 5.26 -35.35
N GLU A 52 21.22 6.39 -35.46
CA GLU A 52 21.11 7.50 -34.51
C GLU A 52 19.70 8.10 -34.49
N ALA A 53 19.08 8.30 -35.66
CA ALA A 53 17.73 8.82 -35.75
C ALA A 53 16.67 7.86 -35.20
N ARG A 54 16.85 6.55 -35.39
CA ARG A 54 15.98 5.53 -34.77
C ARG A 54 16.12 5.54 -33.25
N LEU A 55 17.34 5.69 -32.73
CA LEU A 55 17.59 5.81 -31.30
C LEU A 55 16.95 7.08 -30.75
N LEU A 56 17.16 8.23 -31.41
CA LEU A 56 16.51 9.50 -31.09
C LEU A 56 14.99 9.36 -31.00
N ALA A 57 14.37 8.69 -31.99
CA ALA A 57 12.93 8.48 -32.03
C ALA A 57 12.42 7.66 -30.84
N ARG A 58 13.18 6.63 -30.43
CA ARG A 58 12.86 5.79 -29.26
C ARG A 58 12.98 6.58 -27.96
N LEU A 59 14.07 7.32 -27.76
CA LEU A 59 14.29 8.13 -26.56
C LEU A 59 13.23 9.22 -26.43
N ARG A 60 12.85 9.85 -27.55
CA ARG A 60 11.78 10.85 -27.53
C ARG A 60 10.42 10.26 -27.19
N ARG A 61 10.11 9.06 -27.69
CA ARG A 61 8.87 8.34 -27.34
C ARG A 61 8.85 7.94 -25.86
N ALA A 62 10.00 7.64 -25.28
CA ALA A 62 10.18 7.37 -23.85
C ALA A 62 10.15 8.65 -22.98
N GLY A 63 9.81 9.81 -23.55
CA GLY A 63 9.69 11.07 -22.80
C GLY A 63 11.01 11.70 -22.37
N MET A 64 12.16 11.23 -22.89
CA MET A 64 13.46 11.76 -22.47
C MET A 64 13.61 13.25 -22.86
N PRO A 65 14.16 14.11 -21.95
CA PRO A 65 14.46 15.49 -22.24
C PRO A 65 15.46 15.63 -23.39
N LEU A 66 15.31 16.68 -24.21
CA LEU A 66 16.16 16.88 -25.39
C LEU A 66 17.65 17.04 -25.05
N ALA A 67 17.95 17.62 -23.88
CA ALA A 67 19.32 17.75 -23.38
C ALA A 67 19.97 16.38 -23.13
N ASP A 68 19.23 15.46 -22.52
CA ASP A 68 19.70 14.11 -22.21
C ASP A 68 19.80 13.25 -23.48
N ILE A 69 18.87 13.41 -24.41
CA ILE A 69 18.94 12.76 -25.74
C ILE A 69 20.24 13.15 -26.45
N ARG A 70 20.62 14.44 -26.41
CA ARG A 70 21.85 14.91 -27.04
C ARG A 70 23.10 14.28 -26.41
N LEU A 71 23.14 14.20 -25.08
CA LEU A 71 24.23 13.55 -24.36
C LEU A 71 24.29 12.05 -24.65
N ALA A 72 23.14 11.37 -24.66
CA ALA A 72 23.05 9.95 -24.97
C ALA A 72 23.52 9.64 -26.39
N LEU A 73 23.14 10.45 -27.39
CA LEU A 73 23.60 10.29 -28.77
C LEU A 73 25.11 10.53 -28.91
N ALA A 74 25.64 11.58 -28.27
CA ALA A 74 27.07 11.86 -28.30
C ALA A 74 27.91 10.74 -27.65
N ALA A 75 27.44 10.21 -26.51
CA ALA A 75 28.08 9.11 -25.80
C ALA A 75 27.95 7.77 -26.57
N TRP A 76 26.84 7.57 -27.28
CA TRP A 76 26.59 6.40 -28.12
C TRP A 76 27.58 6.31 -29.29
N SER A 77 27.90 7.44 -29.93
CA SER A 77 28.87 7.49 -31.03
C SER A 77 30.32 7.51 -30.53
N GLY A 78 30.56 7.92 -29.27
CA GLY A 78 31.88 7.97 -28.61
C GLY A 78 32.29 6.74 -27.79
N ALA A 79 31.45 5.69 -27.76
CA ALA A 79 31.65 4.44 -27.01
C ALA A 79 31.70 4.56 -25.46
N ASP A 80 31.14 5.62 -24.88
CA ASP A 80 30.99 5.75 -23.42
C ASP A 80 29.67 5.09 -22.96
N ALA A 81 29.71 3.77 -22.83
CA ALA A 81 28.56 2.97 -22.46
C ALA A 81 28.07 3.25 -21.03
N ASP A 82 28.95 3.67 -20.13
CA ASP A 82 28.61 3.90 -18.73
C ASP A 82 27.84 5.21 -18.55
N LEU A 83 28.22 6.26 -19.29
CA LEU A 83 27.45 7.50 -19.34
C LEU A 83 26.03 7.27 -19.88
N VAL A 84 25.88 6.50 -20.98
CA VAL A 84 24.55 6.17 -21.55
C VAL A 84 23.70 5.40 -20.54
N ARG A 85 24.27 4.39 -19.88
CA ARG A 85 23.56 3.61 -18.84
C ARG A 85 23.14 4.49 -17.67
N GLY A 86 23.99 5.40 -17.23
CA GLY A 86 23.70 6.37 -16.17
C GLY A 86 22.53 7.28 -16.53
N LEU A 87 22.53 7.84 -17.75
CA LEU A 87 21.43 8.68 -18.26
C LEU A 87 20.10 7.91 -18.33
N PHE A 88 20.14 6.66 -18.77
CA PHE A 88 18.92 5.83 -18.85
C PHE A 88 18.38 5.50 -17.46
N ARG A 89 19.25 5.15 -16.51
CA ARG A 89 18.85 4.90 -15.11
C ARG A 89 18.24 6.14 -14.47
N ALA A 90 18.89 7.30 -14.61
CA ALA A 90 18.39 8.56 -14.07
C ALA A 90 17.04 8.94 -14.68
N HIS A 91 16.83 8.72 -15.97
CA HIS A 91 15.55 9.01 -16.63
C HIS A 91 14.43 8.06 -16.19
N LEU A 92 14.72 6.76 -16.05
CA LEU A 92 13.76 5.80 -15.52
C LEU A 92 13.34 6.15 -14.10
N HIS A 93 14.31 6.47 -13.24
CA HIS A 93 14.03 6.87 -11.85
C HIS A 93 13.13 8.11 -11.78
N ARG A 94 13.39 9.15 -12.59
CA ARG A 94 12.51 10.33 -12.67
C ARG A 94 11.09 9.98 -13.12
N LEU A 95 10.94 9.12 -14.14
CA LEU A 95 9.61 8.70 -14.60
C LEU A 95 8.84 7.92 -13.53
N GLU A 96 9.54 7.08 -12.75
CA GLU A 96 8.95 6.34 -11.65
C GLU A 96 8.52 7.26 -10.50
N GLN A 97 9.34 8.26 -10.17
CA GLN A 97 9.01 9.33 -9.22
C GLN A 97 7.78 10.13 -9.68
N ASP A 98 7.79 10.64 -10.92
CA ASP A 98 6.66 11.41 -11.48
C ASP A 98 5.35 10.60 -11.47
N LEU A 99 5.42 9.30 -11.82
CA LEU A 99 4.26 8.41 -11.79
C LEU A 99 3.77 8.15 -10.35
N SER A 100 4.72 8.00 -9.42
CA SER A 100 4.44 7.87 -8.01
C SER A 100 3.69 9.08 -7.47
N ASP A 101 4.19 10.28 -7.77
CA ASP A 101 3.64 11.55 -7.29
C ASP A 101 2.25 11.77 -7.87
N ALA A 102 2.10 11.56 -9.19
CA ALA A 102 0.79 11.61 -9.83
C ALA A 102 -0.21 10.63 -9.20
N ARG A 103 0.19 9.39 -8.91
CA ARG A 103 -0.68 8.41 -8.21
C ARG A 103 -1.05 8.88 -6.81
N GLY A 104 -0.11 9.49 -6.08
CA GLY A 104 -0.35 10.08 -4.77
C GLY A 104 -1.38 11.20 -4.83
N GLU A 105 -1.20 12.15 -5.75
CA GLU A 105 -2.14 13.26 -5.98
C GLU A 105 -3.53 12.77 -6.36
N PHE A 106 -3.64 11.84 -7.32
CA PHE A 106 -4.93 11.27 -7.71
C PHE A 106 -5.60 10.51 -6.58
N SER A 107 -4.83 9.84 -5.71
CA SER A 107 -5.37 9.19 -4.52
C SER A 107 -5.93 10.21 -3.53
N ALA A 108 -5.23 11.32 -3.31
CA ALA A 108 -5.70 12.41 -2.47
C ALA A 108 -6.97 13.08 -3.03
N LEU A 109 -7.01 13.34 -4.34
CA LEU A 109 -8.20 13.88 -5.01
C LEU A 109 -9.39 12.90 -4.94
N ARG A 110 -9.15 11.60 -5.09
CA ARG A 110 -10.20 10.59 -4.92
C ARG A 110 -10.73 10.58 -3.49
N ALA A 111 -9.85 10.65 -2.48
CA ALA A 111 -10.26 10.76 -1.09
C ALA A 111 -11.09 12.03 -0.81
N GLN A 112 -10.73 13.17 -1.43
CA GLN A 112 -11.51 14.40 -1.34
C GLN A 112 -12.87 14.28 -2.03
N LEU A 113 -12.93 13.64 -3.20
CA LEU A 113 -14.19 13.42 -3.92
C LEU A 113 -15.10 12.45 -3.15
N ASP A 114 -14.54 11.37 -2.60
CA ASP A 114 -15.23 10.43 -1.71
C ASP A 114 -15.87 11.16 -0.52
N HIS A 115 -15.14 12.07 0.11
CA HIS A 115 -15.63 12.91 1.22
C HIS A 115 -16.78 13.83 0.81
N ARG A 116 -16.84 14.22 -0.47
CA ARG A 116 -17.86 15.14 -1.02
C ARG A 116 -19.11 14.41 -1.51
N GLU A 117 -18.94 13.26 -2.14
CA GLU A 117 -20.03 12.45 -2.71
C GLU A 117 -20.76 11.62 -1.65
N HIS A 118 -20.04 11.30 -0.56
CA HIS A 118 -20.60 10.64 0.61
C HIS A 118 -20.30 11.51 1.83
N PRO A 119 -21.07 12.59 2.10
CA PRO A 119 -21.05 13.17 3.44
C PRO A 119 -21.30 12.01 4.40
N MET A 120 -20.33 11.78 5.28
CA MET A 120 -20.27 10.70 6.25
C MET A 120 -21.70 10.40 6.72
N THR A 121 -22.25 9.27 6.27
CA THR A 121 -23.61 8.89 6.66
C THR A 121 -23.51 8.39 8.08
N SER A 122 -23.61 9.36 8.99
CA SER A 122 -23.59 9.20 10.42
C SER A 122 -24.66 8.19 10.83
N ILE A 123 -24.23 7.11 11.46
CA ILE A 123 -25.08 6.30 12.33
C ILE A 123 -24.42 6.29 13.72
N ALA A 124 -24.03 7.48 14.20
CA ALA A 124 -23.80 7.68 15.63
C ALA A 124 -25.18 7.72 16.29
N THR A 125 -25.71 6.54 16.61
CA THR A 125 -27.02 6.45 17.25
C THR A 125 -26.80 6.33 18.74
N THR A 126 -27.03 7.42 19.47
CA THR A 126 -27.10 7.50 20.95
C THR A 126 -28.38 6.82 21.48
N THR A 127 -28.88 5.79 20.78
CA THR A 127 -30.07 5.06 21.25
C THR A 127 -29.58 4.05 22.27
N PRO A 128 -30.13 4.06 23.50
CA PRO A 128 -29.68 3.12 24.50
C PRO A 128 -29.97 1.70 24.02
N PHE A 129 -28.99 0.84 24.14
CA PHE A 129 -29.15 -0.57 23.81
C PHE A 129 -28.38 -1.46 24.76
N ARG A 130 -28.78 -2.72 24.75
CA ARG A 130 -28.14 -3.77 25.51
C ARG A 130 -28.09 -5.03 24.67
N LEU A 131 -26.98 -5.74 24.76
CA LEU A 131 -26.79 -7.04 24.12
C LEU A 131 -25.98 -7.99 25.01
N SER A 132 -26.07 -9.28 24.72
CA SER A 132 -25.29 -10.35 25.34
C SER A 132 -24.23 -10.83 24.35
N VAL A 133 -23.01 -11.07 24.82
CA VAL A 133 -21.88 -11.60 24.05
C VAL A 133 -21.22 -12.70 24.87
N PRO A 134 -20.91 -13.87 24.31
CA PRO A 134 -20.10 -14.86 25.02
C PRO A 134 -18.76 -14.26 25.43
N ALA A 135 -18.43 -14.28 26.72
CA ALA A 135 -17.19 -13.70 27.23
C ALA A 135 -15.91 -14.22 26.52
N PRO A 136 -15.75 -15.52 26.24
CA PRO A 136 -14.56 -16.01 25.54
C PRO A 136 -14.47 -15.50 24.10
N GLU A 137 -15.59 -15.32 23.40
CA GLU A 137 -15.59 -14.77 22.02
C GLU A 137 -15.21 -13.28 22.02
N LEU A 138 -15.76 -12.50 22.95
CA LEU A 138 -15.43 -11.07 23.06
C LEU A 138 -13.97 -10.87 23.49
N ALA A 139 -13.47 -11.69 24.41
CA ALA A 139 -12.08 -11.67 24.84
C ALA A 139 -11.13 -11.95 23.67
N ALA A 140 -11.41 -13.01 22.90
CA ALA A 140 -10.63 -13.36 21.72
C ALA A 140 -10.69 -12.27 20.64
N ALA A 141 -11.86 -11.65 20.43
CA ALA A 141 -12.00 -10.56 19.49
C ALA A 141 -11.20 -9.32 19.91
N LEU A 142 -11.25 -8.93 21.19
CA LEU A 142 -10.43 -7.83 21.75
C LEU A 142 -8.93 -8.13 21.63
N ASP A 143 -8.50 -9.36 21.97
CA ASP A 143 -7.11 -9.81 21.80
C ASP A 143 -6.65 -9.72 20.34
N SER A 144 -7.57 -9.96 19.40
CA SER A 144 -7.28 -9.96 17.96
C SER A 144 -7.17 -8.55 17.36
N VAL A 145 -7.67 -7.50 18.01
CA VAL A 145 -7.72 -6.14 17.41
C VAL A 145 -6.98 -5.07 18.18
N ARG A 146 -6.87 -5.16 19.51
CA ARG A 146 -6.31 -4.07 20.35
C ARG A 146 -4.92 -3.61 19.93
N PHE A 147 -4.13 -4.51 19.34
CA PHE A 147 -2.76 -4.23 18.94
C PHE A 147 -2.69 -3.17 17.82
N ALA A 148 -3.77 -2.98 17.05
CA ALA A 148 -3.84 -2.05 15.93
C ALA A 148 -4.38 -0.66 16.31
N VAL A 149 -4.63 -0.38 17.60
CA VAL A 149 -5.09 0.94 18.06
C VAL A 149 -3.98 1.99 17.90
N ALA A 150 -4.32 3.19 17.45
CA ALA A 150 -3.36 4.27 17.31
C ALA A 150 -2.93 4.81 18.68
N THR A 151 -1.63 5.07 18.82
CA THR A 151 -1.06 5.77 19.98
C THR A 151 -0.75 7.25 19.70
N ASP A 152 -1.04 7.70 18.48
CA ASP A 152 -0.76 9.05 18.00
C ASP A 152 -1.75 10.06 18.63
N PRO A 153 -1.28 11.01 19.47
CA PRO A 153 -2.15 11.98 20.12
C PRO A 153 -2.84 12.93 19.12
N ASP A 154 -2.31 13.07 17.91
CA ASP A 154 -2.93 13.90 16.85
C ASP A 154 -4.11 13.19 16.17
N LEU A 155 -4.33 11.90 16.46
CA LEU A 155 -5.43 11.09 15.93
C LEU A 155 -6.27 10.46 17.04
N PRO A 156 -6.90 11.28 17.91
CA PRO A 156 -7.70 10.77 19.03
C PRO A 156 -8.88 9.90 18.57
N MET A 157 -9.38 10.09 17.35
CA MET A 157 -10.43 9.25 16.75
C MET A 157 -10.02 7.79 16.53
N LEU A 158 -8.72 7.51 16.47
CA LEU A 158 -8.14 6.18 16.28
C LEU A 158 -7.56 5.60 17.59
N GLY A 159 -7.65 6.34 18.70
CA GLY A 159 -7.19 5.91 20.03
C GLY A 159 -8.11 4.91 20.73
N GLY A 160 -9.01 4.28 19.99
CA GLY A 160 -10.00 3.33 20.49
C GLY A 160 -10.35 2.24 19.48
N ILE A 161 -11.25 1.36 19.89
CA ILE A 161 -11.75 0.23 19.12
C ILE A 161 -13.20 0.55 18.74
N LEU A 162 -13.52 0.49 17.45
CA LEU A 162 -14.89 0.56 16.98
C LEU A 162 -15.62 -0.76 17.29
N PHE A 163 -16.77 -0.64 17.93
CA PHE A 163 -17.76 -1.69 18.13
C PHE A 163 -18.91 -1.42 17.16
N ASP A 164 -19.00 -2.22 16.11
CA ASP A 164 -20.04 -2.15 15.06
C ASP A 164 -21.02 -3.30 15.26
N VAL A 165 -22.19 -2.98 15.83
CA VAL A 165 -23.26 -3.92 16.16
C VAL A 165 -24.26 -3.98 15.02
N GLU A 166 -24.51 -5.16 14.48
CA GLU A 166 -25.47 -5.40 13.41
C GLU A 166 -26.11 -6.79 13.57
N GLY A 167 -27.37 -6.83 14.03
CA GLY A 167 -28.08 -8.09 14.27
C GLY A 167 -27.38 -8.97 15.31
N ASP A 168 -26.97 -10.17 14.88
CA ASP A 168 -26.31 -11.20 15.71
C ASP A 168 -24.77 -11.10 15.71
N ALA A 169 -24.23 -9.99 15.20
CA ALA A 169 -22.80 -9.77 15.05
C ALA A 169 -22.37 -8.49 15.76
N LEU A 170 -21.31 -8.61 16.55
CA LEU A 170 -20.49 -7.50 17.00
C LEU A 170 -19.14 -7.60 16.29
N ARG A 171 -18.84 -6.61 15.45
CA ARG A 171 -17.52 -6.47 14.82
C ARG A 171 -16.70 -5.47 15.60
N LEU A 172 -15.48 -5.86 15.96
CA LEU A 172 -14.50 -5.00 16.59
C LEU A 172 -13.48 -4.60 15.54
N VAL A 173 -13.15 -3.32 15.46
CA VAL A 173 -12.19 -2.78 14.49
C VAL A 173 -11.25 -1.80 15.14
N ALA A 174 -9.95 -1.95 14.90
CA ALA A 174 -8.92 -1.00 15.31
C ALA A 174 -7.99 -0.70 14.13
N THR A 175 -7.48 0.53 14.06
CA THR A 175 -6.57 0.98 12.99
C THR A 175 -5.70 2.14 13.47
N ASP A 176 -4.48 2.22 12.92
CA ASP A 176 -3.52 3.31 13.18
C ASP A 176 -3.07 4.04 11.89
N ARG A 177 -3.84 3.87 10.81
CA ARG A 177 -3.56 4.25 9.40
C ARG A 177 -2.61 3.34 8.64
N TYR A 178 -1.71 2.63 9.33
CA TYR A 178 -0.72 1.75 8.70
C TYR A 178 -1.10 0.28 8.80
N ARG A 179 -1.95 -0.06 9.76
CA ARG A 179 -2.55 -1.38 9.91
C ARG A 179 -3.99 -1.28 10.37
N MET A 180 -4.74 -2.35 10.14
CA MET A 180 -6.10 -2.51 10.60
C MET A 180 -6.32 -3.94 11.05
N ALA A 181 -7.10 -4.15 12.10
CA ALA A 181 -7.52 -5.46 12.54
C ALA A 181 -9.05 -5.48 12.71
N VAL A 182 -9.66 -6.56 12.24
CA VAL A 182 -11.10 -6.81 12.33
C VAL A 182 -11.31 -8.17 12.97
N ALA A 183 -12.20 -8.23 13.95
CA ALA A 183 -12.65 -9.49 14.56
C ALA A 183 -14.15 -9.46 14.80
N ARG A 184 -14.76 -10.65 14.89
CA ARG A 184 -16.20 -10.81 15.14
C ARG A 184 -16.44 -11.61 16.42
N ALA A 185 -17.45 -11.20 17.18
CA ALA A 185 -18.09 -11.98 18.22
C ALA A 185 -19.59 -12.11 17.91
N ARG A 186 -20.20 -13.24 18.29
CA ARG A 186 -21.65 -13.41 18.18
C ARG A 186 -22.36 -12.67 19.29
N THR A 187 -23.52 -12.12 18.98
CA THR A 187 -24.35 -11.41 19.96
C THR A 187 -25.75 -12.01 20.01
N SER A 188 -26.42 -11.81 21.14
CA SER A 188 -27.85 -12.08 21.27
C SER A 188 -28.55 -10.96 22.04
N GLY A 189 -29.88 -10.87 21.87
CA GLY A 189 -30.70 -9.88 22.58
C GLY A 189 -30.69 -8.47 22.00
N TYR A 190 -30.22 -8.29 20.75
CA TYR A 190 -30.28 -7.03 20.02
C TYR A 190 -31.06 -7.17 18.71
N ASP A 191 -32.10 -6.37 18.53
CA ASP A 191 -32.96 -6.30 17.35
C ASP A 191 -33.06 -4.87 16.77
N GLY A 192 -32.21 -3.97 17.26
CA GLY A 192 -32.15 -2.57 16.83
C GLY A 192 -31.48 -2.35 15.48
N PRO A 193 -31.48 -1.09 14.98
CA PRO A 193 -30.74 -0.72 13.78
C PRO A 193 -29.24 -0.90 13.99
N ARG A 194 -28.45 -0.99 12.92
CA ARG A 194 -26.98 -1.00 13.03
C ARG A 194 -26.50 0.17 13.88
N THR A 195 -25.64 -0.10 14.87
CA THR A 195 -25.13 0.92 15.79
C THR A 195 -23.62 0.83 15.90
N GLN A 196 -22.95 1.98 15.91
CA GLN A 196 -21.50 2.10 16.02
C GLN A 196 -21.12 2.90 17.25
N VAL A 197 -20.17 2.39 18.03
CA VAL A 197 -19.59 3.09 19.17
C VAL A 197 -18.09 2.86 19.23
N VAL A 198 -17.31 3.91 19.51
CA VAL A 198 -15.86 3.78 19.68
C VAL A 198 -15.54 3.72 21.16
N VAL A 199 -14.96 2.61 21.60
CA VAL A 199 -14.53 2.36 22.98
C VAL A 199 -13.07 2.74 23.10
N ASP A 200 -12.72 3.62 24.04
CA ASP A 200 -11.32 4.02 24.23
C ASP A 200 -10.42 2.82 24.60
N SER A 201 -9.11 2.91 24.31
CA SER A 201 -8.18 1.80 24.59
C SER A 201 -8.14 1.40 26.07
N PRO A 202 -8.06 2.33 27.05
CA PRO A 202 -8.04 1.95 28.47
C PRO A 202 -9.29 1.20 28.93
N LEU A 203 -10.48 1.60 28.47
CA LEU A 203 -11.74 0.92 28.76
C LEU A 203 -11.80 -0.44 28.07
N ALA A 204 -11.33 -0.54 26.82
CA ALA A 204 -11.23 -1.82 26.13
C ALA A 204 -10.28 -2.81 26.85
N ASP A 205 -9.15 -2.33 27.38
CA ASP A 205 -8.23 -3.13 28.18
C ASP A 205 -8.88 -3.58 29.51
N ALA A 206 -9.60 -2.68 30.18
CA ALA A 206 -10.37 -3.01 31.38
C ALA A 206 -11.45 -4.06 31.08
N MET A 207 -12.21 -3.89 30.00
CA MET A 207 -13.20 -4.85 29.50
C MET A 207 -12.56 -6.21 29.26
N ARG A 208 -11.43 -6.27 28.55
CA ARG A 208 -10.70 -7.52 28.30
C ARG A 208 -10.27 -8.21 29.60
N ALA A 209 -9.84 -7.46 30.61
CA ALA A 209 -9.43 -7.99 31.91
C ALA A 209 -10.61 -8.51 32.77
N LEU A 210 -11.85 -8.14 32.45
CA LEU A 210 -13.05 -8.70 33.09
C LEU A 210 -13.46 -10.07 32.51
N LEU A 211 -13.16 -10.30 31.24
CA LEU A 211 -13.60 -11.46 30.47
C LEU A 211 -12.69 -12.67 30.73
N THR A 212 -12.82 -13.24 31.93
CA THR A 212 -12.05 -14.42 32.37
C THR A 212 -12.89 -15.68 32.54
N GLY A 213 -14.22 -15.57 32.49
CA GLY A 213 -15.15 -16.69 32.63
C GLY A 213 -15.71 -17.16 31.29
N ASP A 214 -16.52 -18.22 31.34
CA ASP A 214 -17.21 -18.79 30.17
C ASP A 214 -18.65 -18.28 30.00
N ASP A 215 -19.15 -17.53 30.99
CA ASP A 215 -20.50 -16.98 30.98
C ASP A 215 -20.63 -15.81 29.99
N ASP A 216 -21.86 -15.52 29.59
CA ASP A 216 -22.17 -14.36 28.77
C ASP A 216 -21.85 -13.04 29.50
N ALA A 217 -21.17 -12.14 28.80
CA ALA A 217 -21.00 -10.76 29.19
C ALA A 217 -22.10 -9.89 28.56
N ARG A 218 -22.52 -8.88 29.31
CA ARG A 218 -23.55 -7.94 28.88
C ARG A 218 -22.91 -6.62 28.50
N PHE A 219 -23.14 -6.18 27.27
CA PHE A 219 -22.66 -4.92 26.74
C PHE A 219 -23.84 -3.94 26.63
N GLU A 220 -23.67 -2.75 27.18
CA GLU A 220 -24.69 -1.71 27.27
C GLU A 220 -24.12 -0.38 26.77
N LEU A 221 -24.92 0.34 25.98
CA LEU A 221 -24.70 1.74 25.65
C LEU A 221 -25.88 2.53 26.22
N ASP A 222 -25.60 3.54 27.04
CA ASP A 222 -26.59 4.50 27.51
C ASP A 222 -26.02 5.92 27.38
N GLY A 223 -26.60 6.71 26.48
CA GLY A 223 -26.00 7.98 26.09
C GLY A 223 -24.60 7.78 25.49
N ASP A 224 -23.62 8.45 26.08
CA ASP A 224 -22.21 8.33 25.73
C ASP A 224 -21.46 7.37 26.69
N CYS A 225 -22.17 6.64 27.56
CA CYS A 225 -21.56 5.72 28.52
C CYS A 225 -21.64 4.28 28.00
N VAL A 226 -20.47 3.67 27.81
CA VAL A 226 -20.34 2.25 27.46
C VAL A 226 -20.06 1.45 28.71
N THR A 227 -20.83 0.38 28.93
CA THR A 227 -20.65 -0.52 30.06
C THR A 227 -20.56 -1.97 29.61
N LEU A 228 -19.59 -2.70 30.15
CA LEU A 228 -19.52 -4.16 30.05
C LEU A 228 -19.66 -4.75 31.45
N LEU A 229 -20.65 -5.63 31.63
CA LEU A 229 -20.84 -6.41 32.85
C LEU A 229 -20.53 -7.88 32.59
N SER A 230 -19.73 -8.49 33.46
CA SER A 230 -19.41 -9.92 33.41
C SER A 230 -19.48 -10.47 34.84
N ALA A 231 -20.41 -11.38 35.09
CA ALA A 231 -20.79 -11.80 36.45
C ALA A 231 -21.07 -10.59 37.37
N ASP A 232 -20.34 -10.46 38.49
CA ASP A 232 -20.48 -9.36 39.45
C ASP A 232 -19.50 -8.19 39.23
N ARG A 233 -18.78 -8.19 38.10
CA ARG A 233 -17.77 -7.17 37.77
C ARG A 233 -18.25 -6.33 36.60
N GLN A 234 -17.89 -5.05 36.61
CA GLN A 234 -18.20 -4.14 35.50
C GLN A 234 -17.02 -3.21 35.16
N ALA A 235 -16.96 -2.81 33.89
CA ALA A 235 -16.11 -1.76 33.38
C ALA A 235 -17.01 -0.78 32.62
N ALA A 236 -16.91 0.50 32.97
CA ALA A 236 -17.73 1.55 32.37
C ALA A 236 -16.88 2.79 32.11
N GLY A 237 -17.20 3.51 31.05
CA GLY A 237 -16.53 4.75 30.71
C GLY A 237 -17.19 5.44 29.51
N PRO A 238 -16.74 6.65 29.16
CA PRO A 238 -17.27 7.38 28.03
C PRO A 238 -16.86 6.71 26.71
N SER A 239 -17.75 6.68 25.72
CA SER A 239 -17.38 6.43 24.32
C SER A 239 -16.61 7.63 23.76
N LEU A 240 -15.70 7.37 22.82
CA LEU A 240 -15.09 8.45 22.05
C LEU A 240 -16.14 9.03 21.11
N ALA A 241 -16.41 10.35 21.25
CA ALA A 241 -17.35 11.09 20.39
C ALA A 241 -16.84 11.32 18.95
N SER A 242 -15.81 10.59 18.54
CA SER A 242 -15.16 10.73 17.24
C SER A 242 -15.65 9.68 16.27
N GLU A 243 -15.90 10.08 15.03
CA GLU A 243 -16.34 9.16 13.99
C GLU A 243 -15.16 8.31 13.50
N PHE A 244 -15.37 6.98 13.45
CA PHE A 244 -14.36 6.03 13.01
C PHE A 244 -14.39 5.89 11.48
N PRO A 245 -13.23 5.69 10.80
CA PRO A 245 -13.19 5.50 9.36
C PRO A 245 -14.06 4.32 8.87
N ASP A 246 -14.63 4.42 7.66
CA ASP A 246 -15.41 3.34 7.07
C ASP A 246 -14.51 2.17 6.64
N TYR A 247 -14.31 1.23 7.58
CA TYR A 247 -13.47 0.06 7.40
C TYR A 247 -14.03 -0.95 6.39
N ARG A 248 -15.33 -0.92 6.07
CA ARG A 248 -15.93 -1.93 5.18
C ARG A 248 -15.35 -1.91 3.77
N ARG A 249 -14.90 -0.72 3.31
CA ARG A 249 -14.17 -0.55 2.05
C ARG A 249 -12.85 -1.32 2.01
N LEU A 250 -12.25 -1.58 3.17
CA LEU A 250 -10.99 -2.31 3.32
C LEU A 250 -11.20 -3.81 3.59
N VAL A 251 -12.44 -4.27 3.74
CA VAL A 251 -12.79 -5.70 3.85
C VAL A 251 -12.71 -6.39 2.47
N GLU A 252 -13.02 -5.64 1.41
CA GLU A 252 -13.03 -6.11 0.01
C GLU A 252 -11.67 -5.87 -0.68
N LEU A 253 -10.59 -6.41 -0.12
CA LEU A 253 -9.28 -6.32 -0.77
C LEU A 253 -9.25 -7.18 -2.06
N PRO A 254 -8.61 -6.69 -3.14
CA PRO A 254 -8.47 -7.46 -4.36
C PRO A 254 -7.66 -8.74 -4.10
N ALA A 255 -8.10 -9.84 -4.72
CA ALA A 255 -7.51 -11.16 -4.49
C ALA A 255 -5.99 -11.16 -4.78
N GLY A 256 -5.20 -11.54 -3.78
CA GLY A 256 -3.76 -11.72 -3.86
C GLY A 256 -3.35 -13.19 -3.99
N ARG A 257 -2.04 -13.43 -4.04
CA ARG A 257 -1.49 -14.79 -3.86
C ARG A 257 -1.59 -15.17 -2.39
N ARG A 258 -2.29 -16.27 -2.12
CA ARG A 258 -2.46 -16.83 -0.78
C ARG A 258 -1.37 -17.85 -0.49
N ALA A 259 -0.75 -17.72 0.68
CA ALA A 259 0.29 -18.62 1.15
C ALA A 259 0.04 -18.95 2.63
N GLY A 260 -0.03 -20.24 2.94
CA GLY A 260 -0.14 -20.72 4.32
C GLY A 260 1.21 -20.60 5.02
N VAL A 261 1.18 -20.18 6.29
CA VAL A 261 2.37 -20.12 7.15
C VAL A 261 2.09 -20.83 8.47
N GLU A 262 3.05 -21.63 8.92
CA GLU A 262 3.11 -22.10 10.29
C GLU A 262 3.69 -20.96 11.14
N VAL A 263 2.90 -20.46 12.09
CA VAL A 263 3.13 -19.20 12.78
C VAL A 263 4.42 -19.24 13.60
N ALA A 264 4.74 -20.34 14.28
CA ALA A 264 5.94 -20.43 15.10
C ALA A 264 7.22 -20.38 14.26
N ALA A 265 7.28 -21.15 13.17
CA ALA A 265 8.39 -21.16 12.23
C ALA A 265 8.52 -19.81 11.52
N PHE A 266 7.43 -19.25 11.00
CA PHE A 266 7.48 -17.98 10.28
C PHE A 266 7.89 -16.82 11.20
N ARG A 267 7.37 -16.79 12.44
CA ARG A 267 7.80 -15.83 13.47
C ARG A 267 9.29 -15.95 13.78
N ARG A 268 9.82 -17.17 13.87
CA ARG A 268 11.26 -17.40 14.08
C ARG A 268 12.07 -16.85 12.90
N THR A 269 11.62 -17.09 11.68
CA THR A 269 12.23 -16.56 10.46
C THR A 269 12.21 -15.03 10.46
N LEU A 270 11.09 -14.38 10.79
CA LEU A 270 11.01 -12.92 10.87
C LEU A 270 11.93 -12.34 11.95
N ARG A 271 12.06 -12.99 13.11
CA ARG A 271 12.91 -12.50 14.20
C ARG A 271 14.41 -12.63 13.94
N THR A 272 14.81 -13.64 13.18
CA THR A 272 16.22 -13.96 12.92
C THR A 272 16.68 -13.59 11.51
N GLY A 273 15.72 -13.27 10.64
CA GLY A 273 15.93 -12.99 9.24
C GLY A 273 16.34 -11.53 8.95
N PRO A 274 16.70 -11.26 7.68
CA PRO A 274 17.24 -9.98 7.22
C PRO A 274 16.25 -8.83 7.46
N VAL A 275 16.73 -7.69 7.95
CA VAL A 275 15.94 -6.45 8.15
C VAL A 275 16.37 -5.45 7.09
N ARG A 276 15.41 -4.74 6.47
CA ARG A 276 15.70 -3.48 5.77
C ARG A 276 15.32 -2.30 6.65
N THR A 277 16.13 -1.25 6.66
CA THR A 277 15.80 -0.02 7.39
C THR A 277 14.88 0.83 6.51
N GLY A 278 13.65 1.07 6.94
CA GLY A 278 12.74 1.99 6.24
C GLY A 278 13.05 3.44 6.60
N GLU A 279 13.11 4.32 5.60
CA GLU A 279 13.23 5.78 5.81
C GLU A 279 11.91 6.40 6.32
N THR A 280 10.80 5.66 6.22
CA THR A 280 9.52 6.06 6.79
C THR A 280 9.57 5.93 8.30
N HIS A 281 9.36 7.04 8.98
CA HIS A 281 9.31 7.08 10.43
C HIS A 281 7.96 6.52 10.92
N GLY A 282 8.00 5.59 11.88
CA GLY A 282 6.80 5.22 12.63
C GLY A 282 6.21 6.43 13.37
N PRO A 283 5.04 6.28 14.03
CA PRO A 283 4.44 7.37 14.82
C PRO A 283 5.40 8.01 15.84
N ASP A 284 6.43 7.27 16.26
CA ASP A 284 7.46 7.72 17.21
C ASP A 284 8.67 8.44 16.57
N GLY A 285 8.66 8.71 15.26
CA GLY A 285 9.79 9.38 14.61
C GLY A 285 11.04 8.51 14.46
N ARG A 286 10.92 7.17 14.53
CA ARG A 286 12.03 6.21 14.34
C ARG A 286 11.90 5.46 13.03
N ALA A 287 13.03 5.19 12.38
CA ALA A 287 13.12 4.30 11.23
C ALA A 287 12.51 2.93 11.59
N CYS A 288 11.57 2.47 10.78
CA CYS A 288 10.91 1.18 11.00
C CYS A 288 11.76 0.04 10.42
N GLU A 289 11.85 -1.07 11.15
CA GLU A 289 12.43 -2.31 10.63
C GLU A 289 11.44 -2.95 9.65
N LEU A 290 11.89 -3.22 8.43
CA LEU A 290 11.07 -3.80 7.38
C LEU A 290 11.43 -5.27 7.16
N SER A 291 10.40 -6.09 6.93
CA SER A 291 10.55 -7.43 6.36
C SER A 291 10.10 -7.39 4.92
N VAL A 292 10.97 -7.81 4.01
CA VAL A 292 10.68 -7.91 2.58
C VAL A 292 10.17 -9.31 2.30
N LEU A 293 8.95 -9.43 1.76
CA LEU A 293 8.26 -10.68 1.57
C LEU A 293 8.02 -10.96 0.08
N ARG A 294 8.11 -12.23 -0.29
CA ARG A 294 7.74 -12.72 -1.62
C ARG A 294 6.97 -14.02 -1.50
N VAL A 295 5.94 -14.19 -2.33
CA VAL A 295 5.25 -15.47 -2.50
C VAL A 295 5.83 -16.18 -3.72
N THR A 296 6.31 -17.41 -3.53
CA THR A 296 6.80 -18.27 -4.61
C THR A 296 5.65 -18.89 -5.42
N ASP A 297 5.96 -19.49 -6.56
CA ASP A 297 4.97 -20.24 -7.37
C ASP A 297 4.39 -21.46 -6.62
N ALA A 298 5.08 -21.93 -5.58
CA ALA A 298 4.61 -22.99 -4.68
C ALA A 298 3.74 -22.45 -3.52
N ASN A 299 3.25 -21.21 -3.61
CA ASN A 299 2.45 -20.55 -2.57
C ASN A 299 3.12 -20.55 -1.19
N THR A 300 4.45 -20.37 -1.15
CA THR A 300 5.22 -20.27 0.09
C THR A 300 5.71 -18.83 0.27
N VAL A 301 5.58 -18.28 1.46
CA VAL A 301 6.13 -16.96 1.80
C VAL A 301 7.62 -17.08 2.14
N LEU A 302 8.45 -16.29 1.49
CA LEU A 302 9.86 -16.12 1.79
C LEU A 302 10.13 -14.73 2.35
N VAL A 303 11.05 -14.65 3.30
CA VAL A 303 11.65 -13.38 3.74
C VAL A 303 12.90 -13.17 2.89
N CYS A 304 12.91 -12.13 2.07
CA CYS A 304 13.98 -11.85 1.12
C CYS A 304 15.18 -11.17 1.81
N ASP A 305 16.38 -11.44 1.28
CA ASP A 305 17.62 -10.81 1.75
C ASP A 305 17.69 -9.33 1.41
N ASP A 306 18.55 -8.60 2.13
CA ASP A 306 18.72 -7.15 2.02
C ASP A 306 19.21 -6.67 0.63
N GLY A 307 19.61 -7.58 -0.27
CA GLY A 307 19.99 -7.27 -1.67
C GLY A 307 18.99 -7.72 -2.74
N ASP A 308 17.82 -8.26 -2.36
CA ASP A 308 16.80 -8.69 -3.31
C ASP A 308 15.86 -7.52 -3.65
N ASP A 309 16.23 -6.77 -4.69
CA ASP A 309 15.49 -5.61 -5.19
C ASP A 309 14.46 -5.96 -6.26
N ASP A 310 13.96 -7.20 -6.25
CA ASP A 310 12.87 -7.61 -7.15
C ASP A 310 11.67 -6.66 -6.93
N PRO A 311 11.22 -5.94 -7.98
CA PRO A 311 10.13 -4.99 -7.87
C PRO A 311 8.81 -5.64 -7.50
N ALA A 312 8.68 -6.98 -7.53
CA ALA A 312 7.50 -7.71 -7.06
C ALA A 312 7.50 -7.98 -5.54
N ASN A 313 8.59 -7.66 -4.83
CA ASN A 313 8.68 -7.84 -3.39
C ASN A 313 7.77 -6.87 -2.63
N VAL A 314 7.20 -7.34 -1.53
CA VAL A 314 6.31 -6.55 -0.66
C VAL A 314 7.03 -6.28 0.65
N ALA A 315 7.37 -5.03 0.94
CA ALA A 315 7.94 -4.65 2.22
C ALA A 315 6.85 -4.24 3.22
N VAL A 316 6.94 -4.75 4.44
CA VAL A 316 6.02 -4.43 5.54
C VAL A 316 6.80 -4.16 6.82
N ASN A 317 6.24 -3.34 7.70
CA ASN A 317 6.80 -3.13 9.03
C ASN A 317 6.83 -4.47 9.80
N ARG A 318 8.04 -4.87 10.23
CA ARG A 318 8.32 -6.12 10.92
C ARG A 318 7.57 -6.24 12.24
N SER A 319 7.53 -5.19 13.06
CA SER A 319 6.84 -5.25 14.35
C SER A 319 5.35 -5.44 14.15
N TYR A 320 4.75 -4.72 13.20
CA TYR A 320 3.32 -4.86 12.88
C TYR A 320 2.96 -6.25 12.35
N LEU A 321 3.84 -6.85 11.55
CA LEU A 321 3.68 -8.22 11.10
C LEU A 321 3.74 -9.21 12.25
N LEU A 322 4.70 -9.07 13.16
CA LEU A 322 4.81 -9.92 14.35
C LEU A 322 3.58 -9.78 15.27
N ASP A 323 3.10 -8.56 15.50
CA ASP A 323 1.91 -8.31 16.31
C ASP A 323 0.67 -8.97 15.68
N ALA A 324 0.52 -8.88 14.36
CA ALA A 324 -0.61 -9.48 13.65
C ALA A 324 -0.58 -11.02 13.67
N LEU A 325 0.61 -11.63 13.62
CA LEU A 325 0.78 -13.07 13.78
C LEU A 325 0.41 -13.52 15.21
N ASP A 326 0.85 -12.77 16.23
CA ASP A 326 0.53 -13.04 17.63
C ASP A 326 -0.97 -12.90 17.91
N ALA A 327 -1.62 -11.88 17.33
CA ALA A 327 -3.06 -11.64 17.42
C ALA A 327 -3.91 -12.71 16.71
N GLY A 328 -3.34 -13.39 15.69
CA GLY A 328 -4.02 -14.45 14.96
C GLY A 328 -4.44 -15.63 15.85
N GLY A 329 -3.67 -15.94 16.90
CA GLY A 329 -4.03 -16.94 17.92
C GLY A 329 -4.25 -18.36 17.38
N ARG A 330 -3.56 -18.70 16.28
CA ARG A 330 -3.60 -20.00 15.58
C ARG A 330 -2.19 -20.43 15.22
N ASP A 331 -1.99 -21.75 15.11
CA ASP A 331 -0.72 -22.32 14.68
C ASP A 331 -0.47 -22.13 13.18
N GLU A 332 -1.55 -22.01 12.40
CA GLU A 332 -1.50 -21.75 10.96
C GLU A 332 -2.33 -20.52 10.59
N LEU A 333 -1.77 -19.68 9.73
CA LEU A 333 -2.42 -18.50 9.17
C LEU A 333 -2.21 -18.45 7.66
N VAL A 334 -3.05 -17.68 6.96
CA VAL A 334 -2.92 -17.41 5.53
C VAL A 334 -2.49 -15.97 5.34
N LEU A 335 -1.36 -15.77 4.66
CA LEU A 335 -0.95 -14.46 4.16
C LEU A 335 -1.41 -14.31 2.72
N GLU A 336 -2.05 -13.18 2.42
CA GLU A 336 -2.53 -12.83 1.08
C GLU A 336 -1.79 -11.58 0.60
N LEU A 337 -0.88 -11.77 -0.37
CA LEU A 337 0.00 -10.74 -0.91
C LEU A 337 -0.42 -10.38 -2.33
N GLY A 338 -0.72 -9.11 -2.56
CA GLY A 338 -1.00 -8.56 -3.88
C GLY A 338 0.25 -7.98 -4.56
N ALA A 339 0.04 -6.89 -5.29
CA ALA A 339 1.13 -6.05 -5.80
C ALA A 339 1.94 -5.42 -4.65
N PRO A 340 3.19 -4.96 -4.87
CA PRO A 340 4.04 -4.30 -3.87
C PRO A 340 3.39 -3.13 -3.13
N THR A 341 2.45 -2.43 -3.77
CA THR A 341 1.72 -1.30 -3.19
C THR A 341 0.34 -1.68 -2.67
N ALA A 342 -0.05 -2.96 -2.75
CA ALA A 342 -1.32 -3.45 -2.26
C ALA A 342 -1.20 -3.87 -0.78
N PRO A 343 -2.24 -3.70 0.04
CA PRO A 343 -2.23 -4.14 1.43
C PRO A 343 -1.99 -5.66 1.54
N LEU A 344 -1.18 -6.06 2.51
CA LEU A 344 -1.01 -7.45 2.93
C LEU A 344 -2.17 -7.80 3.87
N ALA A 345 -2.92 -8.87 3.56
CA ALA A 345 -3.93 -9.40 4.48
C ALA A 345 -3.43 -10.67 5.17
N ILE A 346 -3.77 -10.82 6.45
CA ILE A 346 -3.46 -11.97 7.30
C ILE A 346 -4.79 -12.50 7.81
N ARG A 347 -5.10 -13.73 7.44
CA ARG A 347 -6.40 -14.37 7.70
C ARG A 347 -6.21 -15.68 8.47
N ARG A 348 -7.24 -16.08 9.21
CA ARG A 348 -7.30 -17.41 9.79
C ARG A 348 -7.75 -18.42 8.73
N VAL A 349 -7.32 -19.67 8.86
CA VAL A 349 -7.72 -20.76 7.94
C VAL A 349 -9.19 -21.14 8.14
N ASP A 350 -9.68 -21.03 9.37
CA ASP A 350 -11.02 -21.40 9.82
C ASP A 350 -12.04 -20.25 9.81
N ASP A 351 -11.58 -19.00 9.66
CA ASP A 351 -12.42 -17.82 9.79
C ASP A 351 -11.95 -16.68 8.87
N ASP A 352 -12.73 -16.41 7.81
CA ASP A 352 -12.50 -15.28 6.90
C ASP A 352 -13.06 -13.95 7.44
N SER A 353 -13.83 -13.98 8.53
CA SER A 353 -14.46 -12.78 9.11
C SER A 353 -13.54 -12.01 10.06
N SER A 354 -12.51 -12.66 10.59
CA SER A 354 -11.43 -12.04 11.38
C SER A 354 -10.14 -11.98 10.57
N PHE A 355 -9.57 -10.78 10.41
CA PHE A 355 -8.38 -10.58 9.62
C PHE A 355 -7.62 -9.31 10.04
N SER A 356 -6.33 -9.30 9.73
CA SER A 356 -5.46 -8.14 9.88
C SER A 356 -4.97 -7.67 8.52
N VAL A 357 -4.82 -6.37 8.34
CA VAL A 357 -4.32 -5.74 7.13
C VAL A 357 -3.12 -4.87 7.50
N LEU A 358 -2.04 -5.00 6.74
CA LEU A 358 -0.85 -4.17 6.86
C LEU A 358 -0.63 -3.41 5.55
N MET A 359 -0.44 -2.09 5.66
CA MET A 359 -0.05 -1.27 4.52
C MET A 359 1.41 -1.53 4.17
N PRO A 360 1.75 -1.73 2.88
CA PRO A 360 3.14 -1.91 2.49
C PRO A 360 3.91 -0.60 2.62
N VAL A 361 5.20 -0.74 2.90
CA VAL A 361 6.16 0.37 2.88
C VAL A 361 6.86 0.36 1.53
N ARG A 362 7.04 1.54 0.94
CA ARG A 362 7.78 1.64 -0.32
C ARG A 362 9.26 1.40 -0.06
N LEU A 363 9.83 0.51 -0.85
CA LEU A 363 11.28 0.35 -0.96
C LEU A 363 11.76 1.41 -1.96
N GLU A 364 12.63 2.31 -1.51
CA GLU A 364 13.41 3.15 -2.43
C GLU A 364 14.61 2.32 -2.88
N ASN A 365 14.67 2.00 -4.17
CA ASN A 365 15.78 1.27 -4.79
C ASN A 365 16.92 2.20 -5.20
#